data_AF-A0A7W1QKW9-F1
#
_entry.id   AF-A0A7W1QKW9-F1
#
_cell.length_a   1.000
_cell.length_b   1.000
_cell.length_c   1.000
_cell.angle_alpha   90.00
_cell.angle_beta   90.00
_cell.angle_gamma   90.00
#
_symmetry.space_group_name_H-M   'P 1'
#
loop_
_entity.id
_entity.type
_entity.pdbx_description
1 polymer ?
#
loop_
_entity_poly.entity_id
_entity_poly.type
_entity_poly.pdbx_seq_one_letter_code
_entity_poly.pdbx_strand_id
1 'polypeptide(L)' 'MEFPKKQLMVVGDRVLITPEDGDERTRVGLYLPATAIEAQQVQTGLIVATGPGTPV' A
#
# COMPACT_ATOMS: atom_id res chain seq x y z
N MET A 1 8.14 12.99 -2.16
CA MET A 1 7.96 11.70 -1.45
C MET A 1 8.38 11.93 0.00
N GLU A 2 7.47 11.78 0.95
CA GLU A 2 7.71 12.04 2.36
C GLU A 2 7.73 10.70 3.10
N PHE A 3 8.90 10.31 3.62
CA PHE A 3 9.01 9.14 4.48
C PHE A 3 8.28 9.43 5.81
N PRO A 4 7.62 8.43 6.42
CA PRO A 4 6.90 8.65 7.66
C PRO A 4 7.85 9.21 8.72
N LYS A 5 7.56 10.42 9.22
CA LYS A 5 8.31 11.08 10.29
C LYS A 5 8.27 10.32 11.63
N LYS A 6 7.37 9.35 11.74
CA LYS A 6 7.20 8.47 12.91
C LYS A 6 7.77 7.09 12.61
N GLN A 7 8.55 6.57 13.53
CA GLN A 7 9.11 5.23 13.44
C GLN A 7 8.03 4.19 13.78
N LEU A 8 7.75 3.28 12.85
CA LEU A 8 6.82 2.17 13.04
C LEU A 8 7.61 0.87 12.95
N MET A 9 7.65 0.11 14.05
CA MET A 9 8.41 -1.14 14.12
C MET A 9 7.56 -2.31 13.61
N VAL A 10 8.04 -2.95 12.54
CA VAL A 10 7.38 -4.12 11.96
C VAL A 10 7.81 -5.38 12.72
N VAL A 11 6.84 -6.18 13.17
CA VAL A 11 7.08 -7.38 13.98
C VAL A 11 6.52 -8.61 13.27
N GLY A 12 7.25 -9.73 13.34
CA GLY A 12 6.89 -11.00 12.70
C GLY A 12 7.18 -11.03 11.19
N ASP A 13 6.48 -11.91 10.47
CA ASP A 13 6.53 -12.00 9.01
C ASP A 13 5.52 -11.03 8.37
N ARG A 14 5.88 -9.75 8.33
CA ARG A 14 5.05 -8.67 7.79
C ARG A 14 5.90 -7.68 7.02
N VAL A 15 5.26 -6.98 6.11
CA VAL A 15 5.87 -5.92 5.33
C VAL A 15 5.06 -4.65 5.52
N LEU A 16 5.74 -3.54 5.79
CA LEU A 16 5.15 -2.22 5.78
C LEU A 16 5.30 -1.63 4.38
N ILE A 17 4.17 -1.23 3.80
CA ILE A 17 4.11 -0.62 2.47
C ILE A 17 3.59 0.81 2.58
N THR A 18 4.09 1.67 1.69
CA THR A 18 3.43 2.93 1.34
C THR A 18 2.59 2.65 0.10
N PRO A 19 1.25 2.70 0.20
CA PRO A 19 0.38 2.47 -0.95
C PRO A 19 0.66 3.47 -2.06
N GLU A 20 0.59 3.02 -3.31
CA GLU A 20 0.51 3.93 -4.45
C GLU A 20 -0.86 4.61 -4.50
N ASP A 21 -0.91 5.81 -5.07
CA ASP A 21 -2.18 6.46 -5.34
C ASP A 21 -2.99 5.60 -6.32
N GLY A 22 -4.23 5.28 -5.94
CA GLY A 22 -5.12 4.50 -6.79
C GLY A 22 -5.59 5.27 -8.01
N ASP A 23 -6.11 4.56 -9.02
CA ASP A 23 -6.64 5.19 -10.22
C ASP A 23 -7.85 6.06 -9.88
N GLU A 24 -7.85 7.33 -10.32
CA GLU A 24 -9.02 8.20 -10.21
C GLU A 24 -10.09 7.88 -11.26
N ARG A 25 -9.69 7.20 -12.35
CA ARG A 25 -10.55 6.88 -13.49
C ARG A 25 -10.32 5.46 -13.99
N THR A 26 -11.39 4.81 -14.43
CA THR A 26 -11.31 3.55 -15.17
C THR A 26 -10.60 3.75 -16.51
N ARG A 27 -10.10 2.66 -17.09
CA ARG A 27 -9.48 2.65 -18.42
C ARG A 27 -10.36 3.24 -19.53
N VAL A 28 -11.68 3.18 -19.35
CA VAL A 28 -12.68 3.72 -20.31
C VAL A 28 -13.14 5.14 -19.96
N GLY A 29 -12.57 5.76 -18.93
CA GLY A 29 -12.74 7.18 -18.62
C GLY A 29 -13.80 7.52 -17.56
N LEU A 30 -14.30 6.54 -16.81
CA LEU A 30 -15.26 6.78 -15.72
C LEU A 30 -14.53 7.10 -14.43
N TYR A 31 -14.97 8.13 -13.69
CA TYR A 31 -14.42 8.42 -12.37
C TYR A 31 -14.77 7.35 -11.35
N LEU A 32 -13.80 7.00 -10.51
CA LEU A 32 -13.97 6.04 -9.44
C LEU A 32 -14.37 6.75 -8.13
N PRO A 33 -15.42 6.28 -7.44
CA PRO A 33 -15.69 6.74 -6.08
C PRO A 33 -14.62 6.21 -5.13
N ALA A 34 -14.42 6.87 -3.98
CA ALA A 34 -13.47 6.43 -2.95
C ALA A 34 -13.70 4.96 -2.51
N THR A 35 -14.96 4.53 -2.48
CA THR A 35 -15.34 3.15 -2.15
C THR A 35 -14.85 2.11 -3.16
N ALA A 36 -14.65 2.50 -4.42
CA ALA A 36 -14.12 1.58 -5.43
C ALA A 36 -12.62 1.32 -5.23
N ILE A 37 -11.86 2.31 -4.75
CA ILE A 37 -10.44 2.17 -4.43
C ILE A 37 -10.28 1.27 -3.19
N GLU A 38 -11.09 1.49 -2.15
CA GLU A 38 -11.06 0.66 -0.94
C GLU A 38 -11.47 -0.80 -1.19
N ALA A 39 -12.42 -1.03 -2.10
CA ALA A 39 -12.91 -2.37 -2.44
C ALA A 39 -11.95 -3.18 -3.34
N GLN A 40 -10.85 -2.59 -3.84
CA GLN A 40 -9.88 -3.32 -4.65
C GLN A 40 -9.17 -4.38 -3.80
N GLN A 41 -9.27 -5.63 -4.23
CA GLN A 41 -8.62 -6.76 -3.55
C GLN A 41 -7.10 -6.72 -3.62
N VAL A 42 -6.53 -6.04 -4.60
CA VAL A 42 -5.09 -5.94 -4.81
C VAL A 42 -4.67 -4.49 -4.66
N GLN A 43 -3.77 -4.24 -3.72
CA GLN A 43 -3.13 -2.94 -3.52
C GLN A 43 -1.66 -3.06 -3.88
N THR A 44 -1.13 -2.06 -4.60
CA THR A 44 0.29 -1.93 -4.93
C THR A 44 0.92 -0.85 -4.06
N GLY A 45 2.24 -0.93 -3.88
CA GLY A 45 2.94 -0.01 -3.01
C GLY A 45 4.44 -0.28 -2.93
N LEU A 46 5.16 0.70 -2.40
CA LEU A 46 6.58 0.58 -2.12
C LEU A 46 6.81 -0.03 -0.74
N ILE A 47 7.67 -1.04 -0.66
CA ILE A 47 8.11 -1.61 0.60
C ILE A 47 9.03 -0.61 1.32
N VAL A 48 8.67 -0.24 2.55
CA VAL A 48 9.46 0.70 3.38
C VAL A 48 10.11 0.04 4.58
N ALA A 49 9.59 -1.11 5.04
CA ALA A 49 10.21 -1.92 6.08
C ALA A 49 9.72 -3.37 5.99
N THR A 50 10.58 -4.29 6.41
CA THR A 50 10.27 -5.72 6.55
C THR A 50 10.44 -6.12 8.01
N GLY A 51 9.56 -6.99 8.49
CA GLY A 51 9.71 -7.61 9.80
C GLY A 51 10.85 -8.65 9.80
N PRO A 52 11.30 -9.10 10.99
CA PRO A 52 12.42 -10.03 11.16
C PRO A 52 12.09 -11.49 10.77
N GLY A 53 11.06 -11.72 9.96
CA GLY A 53 10.62 -13.04 9.54
C GLY A 53 11.78 -13.88 8.99
N THR A 54 11.79 -15.17 9.33
CA THR A 54 12.81 -16.10 8.84
C THR A 54 12.53 -16.43 7.38
N PRO A 55 13.44 -16.14 6.43
CA PRO A 55 13.32 -16.66 5.07
C PRO A 55 13.46 -18.18 5.11
N VAL A 56 12.52 -18.90 4.49
CA VAL A 56 12.59 -20.36 4.26
C VAL A 56 13.10 -20.68 2.86
#